data_AF-A0AA47A8S3-F1
#
_entry.id   AF-A0AA47A8S3-F1
#
_cell.length_a   1.000
_cell.length_b   1.000
_cell.length_c   1.000
_cell.angle_alpha   90.00
_cell.angle_beta   90.00
_cell.angle_gamma   90.00
#
_symmetry.space_group_name_H-M   'P 1'
#
loop_
_entity.id
_entity.type
_entity.pdbx_description
1 polymer ?
#
loop_
_entity_poly.entity_id
_entity_poly.type
_entity_poly.pdbx_seq_one_letter_code
_entity_poly.pdbx_strand_id
1 'polypeptide(L)'
;MSADEITAENLPRMVADAAACEPDRIAVAHGVDTTTYARLHDEVVKLDAAMGILLGKASLVPIALATVFPALADSAGGDLRDVLDALVIDLVDCVAPEPLSAAG
;
A
#
# COMPACT_ATOMS: atom_id res chain seq x y z
N MET A 1 13.86 -10.82 4.50
CA MET A 1 13.88 -9.51 3.82
C MET A 1 14.45 -8.51 4.80
N SER A 2 15.49 -7.79 4.43
CA SER A 2 16.05 -6.75 5.29
C SER A 2 15.11 -5.54 5.27
N ALA A 3 14.93 -4.84 6.38
CA ALA A 3 14.10 -3.63 6.47
C ALA A 3 14.54 -2.50 5.49
N ASP A 4 15.72 -2.65 4.87
CA ASP A 4 16.32 -1.75 3.88
C ASP A 4 15.74 -1.90 2.45
N GLU A 5 14.90 -2.91 2.18
CA GLU A 5 14.43 -3.24 0.81
C GLU A 5 13.06 -2.66 0.44
N ILE A 6 12.39 -1.98 1.37
CA ILE A 6 11.12 -1.32 1.10
C ILE A 6 11.38 0.07 0.53
N THR A 7 11.28 0.15 -0.79
CA THR A 7 11.35 1.39 -1.54
C THR A 7 9.96 1.74 -2.08
N ALA A 8 9.71 3.02 -2.32
CA ALA A 8 8.47 3.46 -2.94
C ALA A 8 8.21 2.76 -4.29
N GLU A 9 9.26 2.42 -5.04
CA GLU A 9 9.17 1.69 -6.30
C GLU A 9 8.71 0.23 -6.16
N ASN A 10 8.94 -0.37 -4.99
CA ASN A 10 8.55 -1.75 -4.68
C ASN A 10 7.11 -1.84 -4.12
N LEU A 11 6.56 -0.73 -3.61
CA LEU A 11 5.21 -0.72 -3.02
C LEU A 11 4.11 -1.25 -3.95
N PRO A 12 4.04 -0.89 -5.25
CA PRO A 12 3.02 -1.45 -6.14
C PRO A 12 3.05 -2.98 -6.19
N ARG A 13 4.27 -3.56 -6.18
CA ARG A 13 4.45 -5.02 -6.17
C ARG A 13 4.01 -5.62 -4.84
N MET A 14 4.40 -5.00 -3.71
CA MET A 14 4.04 -5.50 -2.39
C MET A 14 2.52 -5.46 -2.16
N VAL A 15 1.83 -4.43 -2.64
CA VAL A 15 0.37 -4.34 -2.63
C VAL A 15 -0.25 -5.46 -3.49
N ALA A 16 0.33 -5.77 -4.65
CA ALA A 16 -0.12 -6.88 -5.49
C ALA A 16 0.07 -8.24 -4.81
N ASP A 17 1.21 -8.46 -4.17
CA ASP A 17 1.50 -9.69 -3.42
C ASP A 17 0.52 -9.85 -2.23
N ALA A 18 0.27 -8.78 -1.48
CA ALA A 18 -0.72 -8.77 -0.39
C ALA A 18 -2.15 -8.99 -0.89
N ALA A 19 -2.54 -8.38 -2.00
CA ALA A 19 -3.86 -8.59 -2.61
C ALA A 19 -4.07 -10.02 -3.12
N ALA A 20 -3.00 -10.70 -3.54
CA ALA A 20 -3.06 -12.10 -3.95
C ALA A 20 -3.18 -13.07 -2.77
N CYS A 21 -2.57 -12.76 -1.63
CA CYS A 21 -2.59 -13.60 -0.42
C CYS A 21 -3.80 -13.32 0.47
N GLU A 22 -4.10 -12.06 0.74
CA GLU A 22 -5.12 -11.59 1.68
C GLU A 22 -5.96 -10.44 1.07
N PRO A 23 -6.78 -10.72 0.04
CA PRO A 23 -7.51 -9.69 -0.72
C PRO A 23 -8.46 -8.83 0.14
N ASP A 24 -9.09 -9.43 1.15
CA ASP A 24 -10.09 -8.78 2.02
C ASP A 24 -9.47 -8.10 3.26
N ARG A 25 -8.15 -8.25 3.48
CA ARG A 25 -7.47 -7.57 4.58
C ARG A 25 -7.45 -6.06 4.34
N ILE A 26 -7.67 -5.31 5.41
CA ILE A 26 -7.69 -3.84 5.37
C ILE A 26 -6.25 -3.34 5.18
N ALA A 27 -5.98 -2.71 4.04
CA ALA A 27 -4.68 -2.12 3.72
C ALA A 27 -4.49 -0.78 4.44
N VAL A 28 -5.56 0.02 4.51
CA VAL A 28 -5.56 1.34 5.16
C VAL A 28 -6.93 1.61 5.79
N ALA A 29 -6.89 2.21 6.98
CA ALA A 29 -8.04 2.86 7.61
C ALA A 29 -7.73 4.35 7.81
N HIS A 30 -8.63 5.23 7.36
CA HIS A 30 -8.51 6.67 7.55
C HIS A 30 -9.88 7.26 7.93
N GLY A 31 -9.99 7.76 9.16
CA GLY A 31 -11.27 8.23 9.70
C GLY A 31 -12.31 7.11 9.78
N VAL A 32 -13.42 7.26 9.06
CA VAL A 32 -14.49 6.23 8.97
C VAL A 32 -14.35 5.33 7.75
N ASP A 33 -13.46 5.69 6.82
CA ASP A 33 -13.28 4.97 5.57
C ASP A 33 -12.15 3.95 5.69
N THR A 34 -12.32 2.83 5.00
CA THR A 34 -11.31 1.77 4.90
C THR A 34 -11.20 1.29 3.47
N THR A 35 -10.03 0.77 3.12
CA THR A 35 -9.81 0.09 1.84
C THR A 35 -9.10 -1.23 2.06
N THR A 36 -9.49 -2.24 1.29
CA THR A 36 -8.82 -3.55 1.29
C THR A 36 -7.64 -3.55 0.32
N TYR A 37 -6.76 -4.55 0.45
CA TYR A 37 -5.67 -4.76 -0.50
C TYR A 37 -6.16 -5.01 -1.92
N ALA A 38 -7.24 -5.77 -2.11
CA ALA A 38 -7.83 -6.00 -3.44
C ALA A 38 -8.25 -4.68 -4.10
N ARG A 39 -8.99 -3.83 -3.38
CA ARG A 39 -9.45 -2.53 -3.91
C ARG A 39 -8.28 -1.60 -4.19
N LEU A 40 -7.29 -1.54 -3.28
CA LEU A 40 -6.12 -0.70 -3.47
C LEU A 40 -5.30 -1.14 -4.69
N HIS A 41 -5.10 -2.45 -4.86
CA HIS A 41 -4.41 -3.02 -6.01
C HIS A 41 -5.13 -2.69 -7.33
N ASP A 42 -6.46 -2.80 -7.38
CA ASP A 42 -7.24 -2.45 -8.57
C ASP A 42 -7.04 -0.99 -8.98
N GLU A 43 -6.99 -0.07 -8.01
CA GLU A 43 -6.72 1.35 -8.29
C GLU A 43 -5.28 1.57 -8.77
N VAL A 44 -4.30 0.88 -8.20
CA VAL A 44 -2.90 0.91 -8.66
C VAL A 44 -2.80 0.43 -10.12
N VAL A 45 -3.46 -0.67 -10.48
CA VAL A 45 -3.47 -1.22 -11.85
C VAL A 45 -4.17 -0.26 -12.82
N LYS A 46 -5.29 0.34 -12.43
CA LYS A 46 -5.98 1.35 -13.25
C LYS A 46 -5.09 2.57 -13.50
N LEU A 47 -4.40 3.06 -12.48
CA LEU A 47 -3.49 4.20 -12.60
C LEU A 47 -2.27 3.86 -13.45
N ASP A 48 -1.69 2.68 -13.31
CA ASP A 48 -0.56 2.23 -14.14
C ASP A 48 -0.97 2.11 -15.62
N ALA A 49 -2.14 1.52 -15.89
CA ALA A 49 -2.67 1.42 -17.25
C ALA A 49 -2.99 2.79 -17.88
N ALA A 50 -3.47 3.75 -17.08
CA ALA A 50 -3.83 5.07 -17.57
C ALA A 50 -2.63 6.02 -17.71
N MET A 51 -1.68 5.97 -16.76
CA MET A 51 -0.66 7.00 -16.57
C MET A 51 0.70 6.47 -16.07
N GLY A 52 0.92 5.15 -16.03
CA GLY A 52 2.09 4.51 -15.42
C GLY A 52 3.44 4.97 -16.00
N ILE A 53 3.50 5.20 -17.32
CA ILE A 53 4.71 5.71 -17.99
C ILE A 53 5.07 7.13 -17.53
N LEU A 54 4.07 7.94 -17.17
CA LEU A 54 4.26 9.33 -16.78
C LEU A 54 4.53 9.49 -15.28
N LEU A 55 3.87 8.68 -14.44
CA LEU A 55 3.94 8.81 -12.98
C LEU A 55 5.15 8.10 -12.39
N GLY A 56 5.57 6.99 -12.98
CA GLY A 56 6.57 6.10 -12.38
C GLY A 56 6.01 5.32 -11.19
N LYS A 57 6.63 4.18 -10.88
CA LYS A 57 6.13 3.20 -9.89
C LYS A 57 6.00 3.77 -8.48
N ALA A 58 6.93 4.63 -8.07
CA ALA A 58 6.95 5.25 -6.75
C ALA A 58 5.73 6.13 -6.45
N SER A 59 5.06 6.65 -7.48
CA SER A 59 3.91 7.55 -7.32
C SER A 59 2.56 6.86 -7.42
N LEU A 60 2.51 5.61 -7.89
CA LEU A 60 1.24 4.91 -8.12
C LEU A 60 0.45 4.70 -6.82
N VAL A 61 1.11 4.21 -5.76
CA VAL A 61 0.44 3.92 -4.48
C VAL A 61 -0.04 5.20 -3.78
N PRO A 62 0.77 6.27 -3.63
CA PRO A 62 0.28 7.54 -3.08
C PRO A 62 -0.92 8.12 -3.84
N ILE A 63 -0.90 8.06 -5.18
CA ILE A 63 -2.00 8.59 -6.01
C ILE A 63 -3.24 7.69 -5.91
N ALA A 64 -3.07 6.37 -5.84
CA ALA A 64 -4.17 5.43 -5.60
C ALA A 64 -4.85 5.72 -4.26
N LEU A 65 -4.07 5.95 -3.20
CA LEU A 65 -4.60 6.31 -1.89
C LEU A 65 -5.35 7.65 -1.91
N ALA A 66 -4.80 8.68 -2.56
CA ALA A 66 -5.48 9.96 -2.72
C ALA A 66 -6.78 9.84 -3.57
N THR A 67 -6.85 8.86 -4.47
CA THR A 67 -8.05 8.58 -5.27
C THR A 67 -9.12 7.84 -4.45
N VAL A 68 -8.73 6.87 -3.62
CA VAL A 68 -9.63 6.11 -2.75
C VAL A 68 -10.13 6.95 -1.58
N PHE A 69 -9.27 7.83 -1.05
CA PHE A 69 -9.56 8.73 0.04
C PHE A 69 -9.39 10.18 -0.42
N PRO A 70 -10.42 10.79 -1.05
CA PRO A 70 -10.33 12.16 -1.56
C PRO A 70 -9.92 13.18 -0.48
N ALA A 71 -10.27 12.94 0.78
CA ALA A 71 -9.85 13.76 1.91
C ALA A 71 -8.32 13.87 2.04
N LEU A 72 -7.57 12.83 1.65
CA LEU A 72 -6.09 12.86 1.65
C LEU A 72 -5.54 13.79 0.58
N ALA A 73 -6.25 14.00 -0.53
CA ALA A 73 -5.84 14.93 -1.59
C ALA A 73 -5.96 16.40 -1.15
N ASP A 74 -6.94 16.70 -0.28
CA ASP A 74 -7.20 18.05 0.24
C ASP A 74 -6.35 18.37 1.49
N SER A 75 -5.89 17.35 2.21
CA SER A 75 -5.06 17.50 3.40
C SER A 75 -3.66 18.01 3.05
N ALA A 76 -3.15 18.98 3.81
CA ALA A 76 -1.83 19.57 3.61
C ALA A 76 -0.72 18.59 4.02
N GLY A 77 -0.47 17.56 3.21
CA GLY A 77 0.69 16.66 3.21
C GLY A 77 0.87 15.70 4.41
N GLY A 78 0.31 16.00 5.58
CA GLY A 78 0.46 15.19 6.80
C GLY A 78 -0.26 13.84 6.70
N ASP A 79 -1.55 13.86 6.41
CA ASP A 79 -2.41 12.68 6.53
C ASP A 79 -2.03 11.59 5.52
N LEU A 80 -1.60 11.95 4.31
CA LEU A 80 -1.16 10.99 3.29
C LEU A 80 0.13 10.27 3.72
N ARG A 81 1.04 10.98 4.39
CA ARG A 81 2.29 10.37 4.87
C ARG A 81 2.01 9.37 5.98
N ASP A 82 1.16 9.74 6.94
CA ASP A 82 0.80 8.85 8.05
C ASP A 82 0.08 7.58 7.54
N VAL A 83 -0.80 7.74 6.55
CA VAL A 83 -1.47 6.62 5.86
C VAL A 83 -0.46 5.73 5.13
N LEU A 84 0.52 6.33 4.44
CA LEU A 84 1.54 5.57 3.72
C LEU A 84 2.44 4.80 4.70
N ASP A 85 2.84 5.42 5.81
CA ASP A 85 3.63 4.78 6.85
C ASP A 85 2.86 3.61 7.49
N ALA A 86 1.56 3.76 7.75
CA ALA A 86 0.70 2.69 8.24
C ALA A 86 0.58 1.51 7.25
N LEU A 87 0.42 1.82 5.95
CA LEU A 87 0.41 0.80 4.89
C LEU A 87 1.73 0.04 4.83
N VAL A 88 2.87 0.75 4.91
CA VAL A 88 4.20 0.13 4.89
C VAL A 88 4.38 -0.81 6.08
N ILE A 89 3.97 -0.38 7.27
CA ILE A 89 4.04 -1.21 8.49
C ILE A 89 3.20 -2.48 8.32
N ASP A 90 1.96 -2.38 7.82
CA ASP A 90 1.10 -3.55 7.62
C ASP A 90 1.65 -4.49 6.54
N LEU A 91 2.21 -3.96 5.45
CA LEU A 91 2.86 -4.74 4.40
C LEU A 91 4.09 -5.47 4.92
N VAL A 92 4.88 -4.86 5.81
CA VAL A 92 6.00 -5.54 6.48
C VAL A 92 5.49 -6.72 7.30
N ASP A 93 4.42 -6.53 8.08
CA ASP A 93 3.84 -7.60 8.89
C ASP A 93 3.21 -8.72 8.03
N CYS A 94 2.64 -8.39 6.87
CA CYS A 94 2.12 -9.38 5.91
C CYS A 94 3.23 -10.24 5.29
N VAL A 95 4.36 -9.62 4.97
CA VAL A 95 5.44 -10.22 4.16
C VAL A 95 6.57 -10.78 5.03
N ALA A 96 6.64 -10.40 6.31
CA ALA A 96 7.56 -10.99 7.26
C ALA A 96 7.23 -12.50 7.38
N PRO A 97 8.19 -13.40 7.10
CA PRO A 97 7.99 -14.80 7.40
C PRO A 97 7.74 -14.92 8.91
N GLU A 98 6.72 -15.70 9.31
CA GLU A 98 6.46 -15.98 10.73
C GLU A 98 7.78 -16.22 11.45
N PRO A 99 8.04 -15.58 12.60
CA PRO A 99 9.26 -15.86 13.33
C PRO A 99 9.26 -17.36 13.60
N LEU A 100 10.28 -18.05 13.05
CA LEU A 100 10.49 -19.48 13.21
C LEU A 100 10.24 -19.80 14.68
N SER A 101 9.08 -20.41 14.97
CA SER A 101 8.75 -20.90 16.30
C SER A 101 9.85 -21.88 16.64
N ALA A 102 10.79 -21.42 17.47
CA ALA A 102 11.90 -22.21 17.96
C ALA A 102 11.30 -23.31 18.84
N ALA A 103 10.90 -24.40 18.21
CA ALA A 103 10.79 -25.69 18.86
C ALA A 103 12.23 -26.10 19.22
N GLY A 104 12.57 -25.96 20.50
CA GLY A 104 13.86 -26.36 21.07
C GLY A 104 13.90 -26.11 22.56
#